data_AF-N2AGA3-F1
#
_entry.id   AF-N2AGA3-F1
#
_cell.length_a   1.000
_cell.length_b   1.000
_cell.length_c   1.000
_cell.angle_alpha   90.00
_cell.angle_beta   90.00
_cell.angle_gamma   90.00
#
_symmetry.space_group_name_H-M   'P 1'
#
loop_
_entity.id
_entity.type
_entity.pdbx_description
1 polymer ?
#
loop_
_entity_poly.entity_id
_entity_poly.type
_entity_poly.pdbx_seq_one_letter_code
_entity_poly.pdbx_strand_id
1 'polypeptide(L)'
;MTTDTGKTARQIINTYELRPEIEEDFRQMKDFRKPEDFKSTKYNYITYHIVMTLVGCLYFRIYKNLDEGKTYAEKSLPVAVKNYKETMPKSVIIYVGQYFGIFPFLEFLQLYAECTLEVRRLLDPILAKV
;
A
#
# COMPACT_ATOMS: atom_id res chain seq x y z
N MET A 1 36.16 -13.85 -6.86
CA MET A 1 37.39 -13.65 -6.08
C MET A 1 37.04 -12.76 -4.90
N THR A 2 37.54 -13.07 -3.70
CA THR A 2 37.35 -12.22 -2.50
C THR A 2 38.67 -11.54 -2.16
N THR A 3 38.60 -10.31 -1.65
CA THR A 3 39.75 -9.60 -1.08
C THR A 3 39.91 -9.86 0.42
N ASP A 4 38.90 -10.45 1.06
CA ASP A 4 38.92 -10.80 2.48
C ASP A 4 39.54 -12.19 2.69
N THR A 5 40.75 -12.20 3.27
CA THR A 5 41.53 -13.42 3.57
C THR A 5 41.15 -14.07 4.90
N GLY A 6 40.33 -13.41 5.74
CA GLY A 6 39.89 -13.93 7.03
C GLY A 6 38.64 -14.81 6.96
N LYS A 7 37.99 -14.89 5.79
CA LYS A 7 36.75 -15.67 5.60
C LYS A 7 37.05 -17.08 5.14
N THR A 8 36.32 -18.02 5.71
CA THR A 8 36.32 -19.40 5.24
C THR A 8 35.68 -19.51 3.86
N ALA A 9 36.06 -20.53 3.08
CA ALA A 9 35.47 -20.82 1.77
C ALA A 9 33.94 -20.90 1.82
N ARG A 10 33.39 -21.51 2.88
CA ARG A 10 31.93 -21.62 3.08
C ARG A 10 31.26 -20.25 3.26
N GLN A 11 31.85 -19.36 4.05
CA GLN A 11 31.31 -18.00 4.23
C GLN A 11 31.35 -17.20 2.93
N ILE A 12 32.39 -17.38 2.12
CA ILE A 12 32.51 -16.73 0.81
C ILE A 12 31.40 -17.21 -0.12
N ILE A 13 31.16 -18.53 -0.19
CA ILE A 13 30.09 -19.12 -1.00
C ILE A 13 28.73 -18.62 -0.53
N ASN A 14 28.42 -18.74 0.77
CA ASN A 14 27.16 -18.26 1.34
C ASN A 14 26.92 -16.79 1.04
N THR A 15 27.95 -15.94 1.10
CA THR A 15 27.82 -14.51 0.78
C THR A 15 27.52 -14.29 -0.71
N TYR A 16 28.16 -15.06 -1.59
CA TYR A 16 27.94 -14.96 -3.02
C TYR A 16 26.55 -15.46 -3.43
N GLU A 17 26.00 -16.43 -2.71
CA GLU A 17 24.63 -16.93 -2.89
C GLU A 17 23.55 -15.89 -2.57
N LEU A 18 23.87 -14.82 -1.82
CA LEU A 18 22.96 -13.69 -1.58
C LEU A 18 22.88 -12.71 -2.76
N ARG A 19 23.78 -12.82 -3.75
CA ARG A 19 23.80 -11.94 -4.93
C ARG A 19 22.45 -11.84 -5.67
N PRO A 20 21.66 -12.92 -5.86
CA PRO A 20 20.36 -12.85 -6.52
C PRO A 20 19.36 -11.92 -5.82
N GLU A 21 19.54 -11.62 -4.53
CA GLU A 21 18.65 -10.69 -3.80
C GLU A 21 18.65 -9.31 -4.45
N ILE A 22 19.81 -8.83 -4.92
CA ILE A 22 19.93 -7.51 -5.60
C ILE A 22 19.19 -7.52 -6.94
N GLU A 23 19.22 -8.65 -7.66
CA GLU A 23 18.54 -8.79 -8.96
C GLU A 23 17.02 -8.85 -8.78
N GLU A 24 16.55 -9.55 -7.75
CA GLU A 24 15.14 -9.59 -7.36
C GLU A 24 14.64 -8.23 -6.88
N ASP A 25 15.43 -7.53 -6.07
CA ASP A 25 15.14 -6.16 -5.63
C ASP A 25 14.99 -5.19 -6.82
N PHE A 26 15.88 -5.30 -7.81
CA PHE A 26 15.84 -4.47 -9.00
C PHE A 26 14.63 -4.79 -9.89
N ARG A 27 14.28 -6.08 -10.02
CA ARG A 27 13.06 -6.54 -10.69
C ARG A 27 11.82 -5.96 -10.04
N GLN A 28 11.73 -6.02 -8.71
CA GLN A 28 10.61 -5.46 -7.95
C GLN A 28 10.48 -3.95 -8.16
N MET A 29 11.60 -3.23 -8.22
CA MET A 29 11.59 -1.80 -8.48
C MET A 29 11.04 -1.47 -9.87
N LYS A 30 11.46 -2.20 -10.90
CA LYS A 30 10.97 -1.97 -12.27
C LYS A 30 9.50 -2.37 -12.43
N ASP A 31 9.17 -3.60 -12.07
CA ASP A 31 7.87 -4.19 -12.39
C ASP A 31 6.73 -3.60 -11.57
N PHE A 32 7.00 -3.22 -10.32
CA PHE A 32 5.95 -2.79 -9.39
C PHE A 32 5.93 -1.29 -9.09
N ARG A 33 7.10 -0.64 -8.99
CA ARG A 33 7.14 0.81 -8.79
C ARG A 33 7.09 1.58 -10.11
N LYS A 34 7.48 0.95 -11.23
CA LYS A 34 7.46 1.50 -12.59
C LYS A 34 7.94 2.95 -12.63
N PRO A 35 9.18 3.25 -12.17
CA PRO A 35 9.70 4.62 -12.19
C PRO A 35 9.73 5.22 -13.62
N GLU A 36 9.78 4.37 -14.63
CA GLU A 36 9.66 4.69 -16.06
C GLU A 36 8.28 5.20 -16.50
N ASP A 37 7.21 4.93 -15.72
CA ASP A 37 5.87 5.44 -16.04
C ASP A 37 5.71 6.94 -15.70
N PHE A 38 6.70 7.55 -15.05
CA PHE A 38 6.68 8.98 -14.71
C PHE A 38 6.73 9.87 -15.96
N LYS A 39 5.74 10.74 -16.14
CA LYS A 39 5.51 11.47 -17.41
C LYS A 39 6.21 12.83 -17.52
N SER A 40 6.76 13.38 -16.43
CA SER A 40 7.43 14.68 -16.48
C SER A 40 8.79 14.56 -17.17
N THR A 41 9.08 15.46 -18.11
CA THR A 41 10.37 15.52 -18.83
C THR A 41 11.40 16.43 -18.15
N LYS A 42 10.99 17.15 -17.11
CA LYS A 42 11.87 18.07 -16.38
C LYS A 42 12.79 17.29 -15.44
N TYR A 43 14.11 17.43 -15.64
CA TYR A 43 15.14 16.73 -14.88
C TYR A 43 14.92 16.76 -13.36
N ASN A 44 14.65 17.94 -12.78
CA ASN A 44 14.46 18.08 -11.34
C ASN A 44 13.31 17.21 -10.80
N TYR A 45 12.22 17.10 -11.56
CA TYR A 45 11.08 16.26 -11.17
C TYR A 45 11.38 14.77 -11.34
N ILE A 46 12.12 14.39 -12.39
CA ILE A 46 12.56 13.01 -12.61
C ILE A 46 13.48 12.57 -11.47
N THR A 47 14.50 13.38 -11.17
CA THR A 47 15.45 13.12 -10.08
C THR A 47 14.74 13.01 -8.75
N TYR A 48 13.83 13.95 -8.44
CA TYR A 48 13.04 13.90 -7.22
C TYR A 48 12.18 12.62 -7.15
N HIS A 49 11.50 12.25 -8.23
CA HIS A 49 10.68 11.04 -8.27
C HIS A 49 11.50 9.77 -8.02
N ILE A 50 12.67 9.65 -8.64
CA ILE A 50 13.59 8.52 -8.43
C ILE A 50 14.04 8.47 -6.97
N VAL A 51 14.52 9.58 -6.42
CA VAL A 51 15.01 9.65 -5.04
C VAL A 51 13.90 9.30 -4.05
N MET A 52 12.71 9.89 -4.19
CA MET A 52 11.58 9.60 -3.31
C MET A 52 11.11 8.15 -3.41
N THR A 53 11.14 7.56 -4.60
CA THR A 53 10.79 6.15 -4.80
C THR A 53 11.78 5.22 -4.10
N LEU A 54 13.08 5.49 -4.23
CA LEU A 54 14.14 4.75 -3.54
C LEU A 54 14.02 4.87 -2.01
N VAL A 55 13.82 6.08 -1.50
CA VAL A 55 13.61 6.34 -0.08
C VAL A 55 12.39 5.57 0.43
N GLY A 56 11.26 5.59 -0.29
CA GLY A 56 10.07 4.81 0.05
C GLY A 56 10.32 3.30 0.09
N CYS A 57 11.16 2.77 -0.79
CA CYS A 57 11.58 1.36 -0.76
C CYS A 57 12.42 1.03 0.47
N LEU A 58 13.35 1.92 0.86
CA LEU A 58 14.16 1.75 2.07
C LEU A 58 13.29 1.76 3.33
N TYR A 59 12.34 2.71 3.43
CA TYR A 59 11.40 2.73 4.56
C TYR A 59 10.59 1.44 4.67
N PHE A 60 10.10 0.90 3.56
CA PHE A 60 9.36 -0.36 3.57
C PHE A 60 10.22 -1.54 4.03
N ARG A 61 11.52 -1.58 3.67
CA ARG A 61 12.45 -2.59 4.20
C ARG A 61 12.69 -2.44 5.69
N ILE A 62 12.90 -1.22 6.17
CA ILE A 62 13.08 -0.94 7.59
C ILE A 62 11.83 -1.37 8.36
N TYR A 63 10.64 -1.04 7.84
CA TYR A 63 9.37 -1.41 8.45
C TYR A 63 9.24 -2.94 8.62
N LYS A 64 9.60 -3.73 7.61
CA LYS A 64 9.57 -5.20 7.69
C LYS A 64 10.46 -5.80 8.79
N ASN A 65 11.50 -5.07 9.21
CA ASN A 65 12.39 -5.50 10.28
C ASN A 65 11.81 -5.23 11.68
N LEU A 66 10.72 -4.46 11.80
CA LEU A 66 10.00 -4.24 13.05
C LEU A 66 9.09 -5.44 13.35
N ASP A 67 8.74 -5.65 14.62
CA ASP A 67 7.89 -6.77 15.05
C ASP A 67 6.52 -6.77 14.36
N GLU A 68 5.92 -5.60 14.16
CA GLU A 68 4.67 -5.39 13.41
C GLU A 68 4.82 -5.77 11.93
N GLY A 69 5.99 -5.47 11.35
CA GLY A 69 6.32 -5.66 9.96
C GLY A 69 6.74 -7.09 9.58
N LYS A 70 7.07 -7.95 10.57
CA LYS A 70 7.43 -9.36 10.34
C LYS A 70 6.36 -10.14 9.57
N THR A 71 5.09 -9.76 9.73
CA THR A 71 3.95 -10.32 8.97
C THR A 71 4.03 -10.10 7.45
N TYR A 72 4.93 -9.20 7.02
CA TYR A 72 5.22 -8.84 5.64
C TYR A 72 6.65 -9.20 5.18
N ALA A 73 7.46 -9.87 6.01
CA ALA A 73 8.86 -10.18 5.71
C ALA A 73 9.02 -10.87 4.35
N GLU A 74 8.22 -11.91 4.10
CA GLU A 74 8.23 -12.70 2.86
C GLU A 74 7.25 -12.18 1.78
N LYS A 75 6.51 -11.11 2.05
CA LYS A 75 5.51 -10.57 1.12
C LYS A 75 6.09 -9.40 0.35
N SER A 76 6.00 -9.42 -0.97
CA SER A 76 6.26 -8.21 -1.76
C SER A 76 5.20 -7.15 -1.48
N LEU A 77 5.55 -5.86 -1.64
CA LEU A 77 4.60 -4.75 -1.44
C LEU A 77 3.30 -4.92 -2.26
N PRO A 78 3.32 -5.35 -3.53
CA PRO A 78 2.10 -5.61 -4.31
C PRO A 78 1.23 -6.72 -3.71
N VAL A 79 1.84 -7.77 -3.16
CA VAL A 79 1.11 -8.85 -2.49
C VAL A 79 0.48 -8.34 -1.20
N ALA A 80 1.17 -7.48 -0.46
CA ALA A 80 0.61 -6.84 0.73
C ALA A 80 -0.58 -5.93 0.37
N VAL A 81 -0.46 -5.11 -0.68
CA VAL A 81 -1.53 -4.22 -1.17
C VAL A 81 -2.70 -5.01 -1.72
N LYS A 82 -2.47 -6.06 -2.51
CA LYS A 82 -3.54 -6.90 -3.09
C LYS A 82 -4.35 -7.63 -2.02
N ASN A 83 -3.68 -8.09 -0.96
CA ASN A 83 -4.33 -8.78 0.16
C ASN A 83 -4.82 -7.81 1.25
N TYR A 84 -4.60 -6.51 1.10
CA TYR A 84 -5.15 -5.51 1.99
C TYR A 84 -6.66 -5.51 1.82
N LYS A 85 -7.37 -6.02 2.83
CA LYS A 85 -8.80 -5.80 2.98
C LYS A 85 -8.96 -4.48 3.72
N GLU A 86 -9.52 -3.47 3.07
CA GLU A 86 -9.95 -2.26 3.74
C GLU A 86 -10.91 -2.67 4.87
N THR A 87 -10.41 -2.64 6.10
CA THR A 87 -11.20 -2.67 7.34
C THR A 87 -11.69 -1.28 7.70
N MET A 88 -11.69 -0.34 6.74
CA MET A 88 -12.36 0.93 6.95
C MET A 88 -13.86 0.65 7.06
N PRO A 89 -14.51 1.00 8.18
CA PRO A 89 -15.96 0.89 8.26
C PRO A 89 -16.55 1.72 7.13
N LYS A 90 -17.30 1.06 6.23
CA LYS A 90 -17.98 1.74 5.12
C LYS A 90 -18.75 2.92 5.71
N SER A 91 -18.47 4.12 5.23
CA SER A 91 -19.14 5.34 5.66
C SER A 91 -20.06 5.80 4.54
N VAL A 92 -21.28 6.19 4.88
CA VAL A 92 -22.27 6.71 3.96
C VAL A 92 -22.21 8.23 4.01
N ILE A 93 -22.01 8.84 2.85
CA ILE A 93 -22.05 10.30 2.71
C ILE A 93 -23.42 10.66 2.15
N ILE A 94 -24.18 11.46 2.91
CA ILE A 94 -25.47 11.99 2.48
C ILE A 94 -25.28 13.48 2.20
N TYR A 95 -25.73 13.93 1.04
CA TYR A 95 -25.64 15.32 0.61
C TYR A 95 -27.00 15.85 0.19
N VAL A 96 -27.39 17.02 0.71
CA VAL A 96 -28.60 17.74 0.31
C VAL A 96 -28.28 19.24 0.18
N GLY A 97 -28.34 19.75 -1.06
CA GLY A 97 -28.19 21.19 -1.32
C GLY A 97 -26.77 21.71 -1.10
N GLN A 98 -26.48 22.24 0.09
CA GLN A 98 -25.15 22.67 0.56
C GLN A 98 -24.69 21.91 1.82
N TYR A 99 -25.53 21.02 2.35
CA TYR A 99 -25.28 20.29 3.59
C TYR A 99 -24.81 18.88 3.28
N PHE A 100 -23.85 18.41 4.07
CA PHE A 100 -23.37 17.03 3.99
C PHE A 100 -23.16 16.43 5.38
N GLY A 101 -23.40 15.13 5.49
CA GLY A 101 -23.12 14.35 6.68
C GLY A 101 -22.37 13.07 6.28
N ILE A 102 -21.37 12.70 7.07
CA ILE A 102 -20.62 11.46 6.92
C ILE A 102 -21.00 10.57 8.10
N PHE A 103 -21.63 9.44 7.83
CA PHE A 103 -22.12 8.52 8.85
C PHE A 103 -21.42 7.17 8.70
N PRO A 104 -20.85 6.59 9.77
CA PRO A 104 -20.54 5.16 9.82
C PRO A 104 -21.80 4.34 9.48
N PHE A 105 -21.63 3.22 8.77
CA PHE A 105 -22.78 2.42 8.30
C PHE A 105 -23.77 2.02 9.41
N LEU A 106 -23.29 1.75 10.63
CA LEU A 106 -24.14 1.43 11.77
C LEU A 106 -25.02 2.61 12.20
N GLU A 107 -24.45 3.81 12.26
CA GLU A 107 -25.17 5.04 12.60
C GLU A 107 -26.19 5.39 11.51
N PHE A 108 -25.83 5.16 10.24
CA PHE A 108 -26.76 5.30 9.13
C PHE A 108 -27.95 4.32 9.22
N LEU A 109 -27.74 3.07 9.64
CA LEU A 109 -28.83 2.11 9.86
C LEU A 109 -29.76 2.54 10.99
N GLN A 110 -29.21 3.11 12.07
CA GLN A 110 -30.00 3.66 13.18
C GLN A 110 -30.86 4.84 12.69
N LEU A 111 -30.26 5.78 11.95
CA LEU A 111 -30.97 6.90 11.35
C LEU A 111 -32.09 6.43 10.40
N TYR A 112 -31.81 5.43 9.57
CA TYR A 112 -32.81 4.82 8.68
C TYR A 112 -33.98 4.20 9.45
N ALA A 113 -33.71 3.54 10.58
CA ALA A 113 -34.73 2.97 11.45
C ALA A 113 -35.60 4.04 12.14
N GLU A 114 -35.09 5.25 12.36
CA GLU A 114 -35.85 6.37 12.94
C GLU A 114 -36.64 7.17 11.90
N CYS A 115 -36.30 7.03 10.61
CA CYS A 115 -36.97 7.74 9.52
C CYS A 115 -38.39 7.24 9.22
N THR A 116 -39.24 8.15 8.75
CA THR A 116 -40.59 7.85 8.24
C THR A 116 -40.53 7.06 6.93
N LEU A 117 -41.64 6.37 6.59
CA LEU A 117 -41.73 5.52 5.40
C LEU A 117 -41.38 6.26 4.09
N GLU A 118 -41.72 7.54 4.00
CA GLU A 118 -41.43 8.39 2.84
C GLU A 118 -39.93 8.64 2.67
N VAL A 119 -39.23 8.92 3.77
CA VAL A 119 -37.78 9.17 3.77
C VAL A 119 -37.01 7.86 3.55
N ARG A 120 -37.48 6.74 4.11
CA ARG A 120 -36.87 5.42 3.85
C ARG A 120 -36.86 5.06 2.37
N ARG A 121 -37.97 5.30 1.65
CA ARG A 121 -38.04 5.08 0.18
C ARG A 121 -37.00 5.87 -0.61
N LEU A 122 -36.62 7.06 -0.13
CA LEU A 122 -35.57 7.87 -0.76
C LEU A 122 -34.15 7.35 -0.44
N LEU A 123 -33.99 6.66 0.69
CA LEU A 123 -32.72 6.08 1.15
C LEU A 123 -32.51 4.62 0.66
N ASP A 124 -33.56 3.89 0.31
CA ASP A 124 -33.48 2.51 -0.23
C ASP A 124 -32.50 2.35 -1.41
N PRO A 125 -32.43 3.28 -2.39
CA PRO A 125 -31.45 3.20 -3.48
C PRO A 125 -30.00 3.37 -3.02
N ILE A 126 -29.77 3.95 -1.84
CA ILE A 126 -28.44 4.13 -1.23
C ILE A 126 -28.05 2.84 -0.51
N LEU A 127 -28.97 2.24 0.26
CA LEU A 127 -28.77 0.94 0.90
C LEU A 127 -28.49 -0.19 -0.10
N ALA A 128 -29.15 -0.17 -1.26
CA ALA A 128 -28.95 -1.18 -2.31
C ALA A 128 -27.56 -1.13 -2.97
N LYS A 129 -26.76 -0.07 -2.72
CA LYS A 129 -25.42 0.13 -3.31
C LYS A 129 -24.27 -0.12 -2.34
N VAL A 130 -24.55 -0.33 -1.04
CA VAL A 130 -23.56 -0.55 0.03
C VAL A 130 -23.29 -2.03 0.21
#